data_AF-A0A1E3P9L2-F1
#
_entry.id   AF-A0A1E3P9L2-F1
#
_cell.length_a   1.000
_cell.length_b   1.000
_cell.length_c   1.000
_cell.angle_alpha   90.00
_cell.angle_beta   90.00
_cell.angle_gamma   90.00
#
_symmetry.space_group_name_H-M   'P 1'
#
loop_
_entity.id
_entity.type
_entity.pdbx_description
1 polymer ?
#
loop_
_entity_poly.entity_id
_entity_poly.type
_entity_poly.pdbx_seq_one_letter_code
_entity_poly.pdbx_strand_id
1 'polypeptide(L)'
;MADNDKPSEPASEIEASLPPNTPENPQPTLFRVEKSDLYEHTQHIRTFPKNSDVKAPVVGEFQNLDKLNDTRDEYECTKTDPKGEKKIDENGFLLGGRKYIITTFTLPGRGKKLYVLGTEAAKFLNHRDAFVLFNRFKQLYKIKANDEERKFLEDCNFTISKIKSRSVAVTTAKNLFMLFGARIVKSGKRVEDDYWEDAAIEQGFKPTDQVFPLEKGKSEVVKPKVAAPKPVPKVPKVNLVTPMPPLEDRRDYLLASSSGNPAQAIPGQGITGGIELATVATIPKYKQDSTNTVKHRSILSTLSSNNSSTSLASQAAANQIPINDAFAGEKSTGGLPYYNSNVLQRIMDEDSEKIREIEYLHGTVETNNYISLSRKPRVKQWQYYWQVKSGAPIGLLESQKDEYFKEQEESLNKVQEETIYNEFLYCDQVIKKRRKPNPNYLNHGNINGLKPPYIEKEPTPALEQAMPQHIAQPYGSVPQVAAQMGSTTQQEYYQRARPNDPYAQYTATERGIPQAATAQQIYEAQRSGIQFQR
;
A
#
# COMPACT_ATOMS: atom_id res chain seq x y z
N MET A 1 53.68 -32.92 -51.74
CA MET A 1 53.68 -31.82 -50.76
C MET A 1 52.60 -30.88 -51.23
N ALA A 2 51.38 -31.03 -50.72
CA ALA A 2 50.24 -30.21 -51.08
C ALA A 2 49.82 -29.50 -49.79
N ASP A 3 50.16 -28.22 -49.71
CA ASP A 3 49.67 -27.30 -48.69
C ASP A 3 48.16 -27.13 -48.87
N ASN A 4 47.39 -27.60 -47.90
CA ASN A 4 45.99 -27.25 -47.75
C ASN A 4 45.91 -25.99 -46.88
N ASP A 5 46.15 -24.83 -47.49
CA ASP A 5 45.74 -23.54 -46.92
C ASP A 5 44.21 -23.44 -46.97
N LYS A 6 43.56 -23.80 -45.85
CA LYS A 6 42.21 -23.31 -45.57
C LYS A 6 42.33 -21.80 -45.27
N PRO A 7 41.54 -20.92 -45.91
CA PRO A 7 41.55 -19.50 -45.58
C PRO A 7 41.09 -19.32 -44.13
N SER A 8 41.94 -18.73 -43.29
CA SER A 8 41.61 -18.41 -41.90
C SER A 8 40.52 -17.32 -41.86
N GLU A 9 39.34 -17.70 -41.40
CA GLU A 9 38.22 -16.81 -41.09
C GLU A 9 38.63 -15.72 -40.07
N PRO A 10 37.93 -14.57 -40.00
CA PRO A 10 38.45 -13.39 -39.32
C PRO A 10 38.53 -13.62 -37.80
N ALA A 11 39.75 -13.87 -37.32
CA ALA A 11 40.07 -13.92 -35.91
C ALA A 11 39.55 -12.65 -35.21
N SER A 12 38.92 -12.82 -34.06
CA SER A 12 38.44 -11.70 -33.25
C SER A 12 39.55 -10.66 -33.01
N GLU A 13 39.20 -9.37 -32.93
CA GLU A 13 40.18 -8.28 -32.67
C GLU A 13 41.01 -8.56 -31.39
N ILE A 14 40.37 -9.21 -30.41
CA ILE A 14 41.02 -9.64 -29.17
C ILE A 14 42.05 -10.74 -29.45
N GLU A 15 41.70 -11.76 -30.23
CA GLU A 15 42.63 -12.85 -30.58
C GLU A 15 43.86 -12.35 -31.35
N ALA A 16 43.66 -11.41 -32.28
CA ALA A 16 44.74 -10.80 -33.05
C ALA A 16 45.77 -10.08 -32.15
N SER A 17 45.33 -9.53 -31.02
CA SER A 17 46.18 -8.81 -30.06
C SER A 17 47.00 -9.72 -29.13
N LEU A 18 46.74 -11.03 -29.09
CA LEU A 18 47.40 -11.93 -28.13
C LEU A 18 48.79 -12.39 -28.57
N PRO A 19 49.73 -12.54 -27.61
CA PRO A 19 51.06 -13.08 -27.88
C PRO A 19 51.00 -14.52 -28.41
N PRO A 20 52.03 -14.99 -29.12
CA PRO A 20 52.11 -16.39 -29.54
C PRO A 20 52.18 -17.30 -28.31
N ASN A 21 51.27 -18.28 -28.24
CA ASN A 21 51.22 -19.28 -27.16
C ASN A 21 51.43 -20.67 -27.75
N THR A 22 52.67 -21.00 -28.08
CA THR A 22 53.06 -22.28 -28.68
C THR A 22 53.65 -23.23 -27.62
N PRO A 23 53.69 -24.55 -27.86
CA PRO A 23 54.36 -25.50 -26.96
C PRO A 23 55.83 -25.15 -26.66
N GLU A 24 56.51 -24.50 -27.60
CA GLU A 24 57.91 -24.07 -27.47
C GLU A 24 58.10 -22.77 -26.69
N ASN A 25 57.08 -21.89 -26.67
CA ASN A 25 57.08 -20.63 -25.91
C ASN A 25 55.68 -20.36 -25.35
N PRO A 26 55.35 -20.92 -24.16
CA PRO A 26 54.03 -20.76 -23.56
C PRO A 26 53.87 -19.35 -22.98
N GLN A 27 52.96 -18.56 -23.56
CA GLN A 27 52.56 -17.23 -23.08
C GLN A 27 51.05 -17.22 -22.80
N PRO A 28 50.61 -17.81 -21.67
CA PRO A 28 49.19 -17.85 -21.33
C PRO A 28 48.69 -16.48 -20.88
N THR A 29 47.42 -16.19 -21.18
CA THR A 29 46.77 -14.91 -20.91
C THR A 29 45.48 -15.12 -20.12
N LEU A 30 45.29 -14.33 -19.07
CA LEU A 30 44.11 -14.35 -18.21
C LEU A 30 43.18 -13.17 -18.54
N PHE A 31 41.92 -13.47 -18.81
CA PHE A 31 40.86 -12.47 -19.00
C PHE A 31 39.98 -12.42 -17.76
N ARG A 32 40.29 -11.47 -16.88
CA ARG A 32 39.54 -11.28 -15.63
C ARG A 32 38.27 -10.48 -15.89
N VAL A 33 37.21 -10.86 -15.19
CA VAL A 33 35.95 -10.10 -15.18
C VAL A 33 36.14 -8.88 -14.28
N GLU A 34 35.97 -7.69 -14.85
CA GLU A 34 36.11 -6.43 -14.13
C GLU A 34 35.04 -6.27 -13.05
N LYS A 35 35.38 -5.59 -11.94
CA LYS A 35 34.43 -5.37 -10.84
C LYS A 35 33.22 -4.53 -11.27
N SER A 36 33.43 -3.56 -12.16
CA SER A 36 32.37 -2.75 -12.76
C SER A 36 31.40 -3.61 -13.57
N ASP A 37 31.93 -4.51 -14.39
CA ASP A 37 31.16 -5.41 -15.23
C ASP A 37 30.29 -6.36 -14.40
N LEU A 38 30.86 -6.88 -13.29
CA LEU A 38 30.12 -7.70 -12.35
C LEU A 38 29.05 -6.90 -11.58
N TYR A 39 29.35 -5.64 -11.21
CA TYR A 39 28.40 -4.77 -10.53
C TYR A 39 27.18 -4.47 -11.41
N GLU A 40 27.38 -4.01 -12.65
CA GLU A 40 26.30 -3.76 -13.61
C GLU A 40 25.41 -4.99 -13.81
N HIS A 41 26.00 -6.17 -13.89
CA HIS A 41 25.25 -7.41 -14.02
C HIS A 41 24.44 -7.75 -12.76
N THR A 42 25.01 -7.51 -11.57
CA THR A 42 24.43 -7.91 -10.28
C THR A 42 23.44 -6.90 -9.67
N GLN A 43 23.29 -5.72 -10.25
CA GLN A 43 22.42 -4.65 -9.71
C GLN A 43 20.96 -5.07 -9.49
N HIS A 44 20.44 -5.94 -10.35
CA HIS A 44 19.01 -6.30 -10.36
C HIS A 44 18.75 -7.82 -10.24
N ILE A 45 19.79 -8.63 -10.25
CA ILE A 45 19.70 -10.09 -10.12
C ILE A 45 20.08 -10.50 -8.70
N ARG A 46 19.52 -11.62 -8.22
CA ARG A 46 19.99 -12.22 -6.96
C ARG A 46 21.46 -12.54 -7.08
N THR A 47 22.27 -12.16 -6.09
CA THR A 47 23.63 -12.68 -5.95
C THR A 47 23.53 -14.19 -5.76
N PHE A 48 23.82 -14.92 -6.84
CA PHE A 48 24.02 -16.37 -6.94
C PHE A 48 22.89 -17.21 -6.29
N PRO A 49 21.85 -17.58 -7.07
CA PRO A 49 20.68 -18.26 -6.54
C PRO A 49 21.00 -19.72 -6.19
N LYS A 50 20.55 -20.19 -5.01
CA LYS A 50 20.58 -21.62 -4.64
C LYS A 50 19.62 -22.48 -5.47
N ASN A 51 18.66 -21.91 -6.19
CA ASN A 51 17.69 -22.63 -7.02
C ASN A 51 17.55 -22.02 -8.42
N SER A 52 17.54 -22.86 -9.44
CA SER A 52 17.41 -22.51 -10.86
C SER A 52 15.94 -22.25 -11.24
N ASP A 53 15.34 -21.18 -10.70
CA ASP A 53 13.90 -20.92 -10.89
C ASP A 53 13.55 -20.39 -12.30
N VAL A 54 14.55 -20.00 -13.11
CA VAL A 54 14.34 -19.49 -14.46
C VAL A 54 14.47 -20.60 -15.50
N LYS A 55 13.43 -20.78 -16.32
CA LYS A 55 13.39 -21.74 -17.44
C LYS A 55 14.55 -21.45 -18.40
N ALA A 56 15.23 -22.51 -18.86
CA ALA A 56 16.33 -22.44 -19.81
C ALA A 56 15.99 -23.28 -21.06
N PRO A 57 16.49 -22.90 -22.24
CA PRO A 57 16.29 -23.69 -23.44
C PRO A 57 16.98 -25.05 -23.30
N VAL A 58 16.29 -26.10 -23.73
CA VAL A 58 16.84 -27.45 -23.80
C VAL A 58 17.59 -27.55 -25.13
N VAL A 59 18.91 -27.59 -25.06
CA VAL A 59 19.76 -27.74 -26.24
C VAL A 59 19.84 -29.22 -26.62
N GLY A 60 19.60 -29.54 -27.89
CA GLY A 60 19.75 -30.89 -28.44
C GLY A 60 21.20 -31.38 -28.43
N GLU A 61 21.43 -32.62 -28.84
CA GLU A 61 22.79 -33.14 -29.01
C GLU A 61 23.43 -32.55 -30.29
N PHE A 62 24.53 -31.82 -30.14
CA PHE A 62 25.25 -31.14 -31.25
C PHE A 62 26.69 -31.63 -31.42
N GLN A 63 27.13 -32.58 -30.59
CA GLN A 63 28.47 -33.15 -30.60
C GLN A 63 28.42 -34.69 -30.64
N ASN A 64 29.42 -35.28 -31.30
CA ASN A 64 29.65 -36.72 -31.26
C ASN A 64 30.51 -37.07 -30.03
N LEU A 65 29.88 -37.71 -29.04
CA LEU A 65 30.54 -38.08 -27.77
C LEU A 65 31.62 -39.15 -27.92
N ASP A 66 31.67 -39.87 -29.05
CA ASP A 66 32.62 -40.97 -29.28
C ASP A 66 33.90 -40.49 -29.98
N LYS A 67 33.88 -39.31 -30.62
CA LYS A 67 35.00 -38.78 -31.40
C LYS A 67 35.45 -37.40 -30.91
N LEU A 68 36.76 -37.28 -30.73
CA LEU A 68 37.43 -36.04 -30.37
C LEU A 68 37.96 -35.34 -31.62
N ASN A 69 38.00 -34.00 -31.58
CA ASN A 69 38.58 -33.21 -32.66
C ASN A 69 40.11 -33.36 -32.75
N ASP A 70 40.72 -32.80 -33.79
CA ASP A 70 42.17 -32.90 -34.04
C ASP A 70 43.00 -32.36 -32.88
N THR A 71 42.51 -31.33 -32.19
CA THR A 71 43.17 -30.73 -31.00
C THR A 71 43.03 -31.56 -29.73
N ARG A 72 42.19 -32.62 -29.74
CA ARG A 72 41.86 -33.47 -28.59
C ARG A 72 41.32 -32.72 -27.36
N ASP A 73 40.79 -31.52 -27.56
CA ASP A 73 40.27 -30.67 -26.50
C ASP A 73 38.74 -30.59 -26.49
N GLU A 74 38.07 -31.04 -27.57
CA GLU A 74 36.61 -30.96 -27.71
C GLU A 74 36.08 -32.15 -28.50
N TYR A 75 34.81 -32.48 -28.30
CA TYR A 75 34.11 -33.44 -29.16
C TYR A 75 33.91 -32.86 -30.57
N GLU A 76 33.84 -33.74 -31.56
CA GLU A 76 33.54 -33.34 -32.93
C GLU A 76 32.11 -32.77 -33.02
N CYS A 77 31.97 -31.52 -33.47
CA CYS A 77 30.67 -30.89 -33.66
C CYS A 77 29.95 -31.48 -34.88
N THR A 78 28.78 -32.09 -34.66
CA THR A 78 27.94 -32.66 -35.72
C THR A 78 26.97 -31.64 -36.29
N LYS A 79 26.59 -30.63 -35.49
CA LYS A 79 25.67 -29.57 -35.87
C LYS A 79 26.23 -28.21 -35.48
N THR A 80 26.15 -27.25 -36.39
CA THR A 80 26.49 -25.84 -36.16
C THR A 80 25.32 -24.95 -36.58
N ASP A 81 25.19 -23.78 -35.95
CA ASP A 81 24.18 -22.77 -36.29
C ASP A 81 24.87 -21.56 -36.93
N PRO A 82 24.52 -21.19 -38.18
CA PRO A 82 25.05 -19.98 -38.83
C PRO A 82 24.84 -18.69 -38.01
N LYS A 83 23.78 -18.60 -37.20
CA LYS A 83 23.55 -17.44 -36.33
C LYS A 83 24.44 -17.47 -35.09
N GLY A 84 24.70 -18.65 -34.56
CA GLY A 84 25.59 -18.88 -33.42
C GLY A 84 27.05 -18.56 -33.74
N GLU A 85 27.56 -19.01 -34.89
CA GLU A 85 28.95 -18.75 -35.31
C GLU A 85 29.24 -17.26 -35.58
N LYS A 86 28.21 -16.43 -35.85
CA LYS A 86 28.39 -14.97 -35.93
C LYS A 86 28.66 -14.31 -34.56
N LYS A 87 28.42 -15.02 -33.46
CA LYS A 87 28.55 -14.51 -32.08
C LYS A 87 29.81 -15.00 -31.39
N ILE A 88 30.46 -16.05 -31.92
CA ILE A 88 31.62 -16.68 -31.30
C ILE A 88 32.60 -17.19 -32.36
N ASP A 89 33.88 -16.96 -32.10
CA ASP A 89 34.99 -17.42 -32.93
C ASP A 89 35.32 -18.91 -32.68
N GLU A 90 36.12 -19.54 -33.55
CA GLU A 90 36.60 -20.92 -33.41
C GLU A 90 37.35 -21.15 -32.10
N ASN A 91 38.15 -20.16 -31.67
CA ASN A 91 38.90 -20.21 -30.42
C ASN A 91 38.09 -19.84 -29.17
N GLY A 92 36.79 -19.54 -29.32
CA GLY A 92 35.88 -19.26 -28.23
C GLY A 92 35.82 -17.79 -27.79
N PHE A 93 36.33 -16.84 -28.60
CA PHE A 93 36.17 -15.41 -28.34
C PHE A 93 34.78 -14.94 -28.78
N LEU A 94 34.08 -14.19 -27.92
CA LEU A 94 32.77 -13.64 -28.26
C LEU A 94 32.90 -12.41 -29.17
N LEU A 95 32.03 -12.32 -30.18
CA LEU A 95 31.99 -11.25 -31.18
C LEU A 95 30.85 -10.26 -30.89
N GLY A 96 30.95 -9.06 -31.47
CA GLY A 96 29.91 -8.02 -31.39
C GLY A 96 29.77 -7.36 -30.02
N GLY A 97 30.88 -7.15 -29.30
CA GLY A 97 30.91 -6.47 -28.00
C GLY A 97 30.43 -7.31 -26.81
N ARG A 98 30.10 -8.58 -27.04
CA ARG A 98 29.73 -9.53 -25.98
C ARG A 98 30.94 -9.88 -25.14
N LYS A 99 30.70 -10.06 -23.83
CA LYS A 99 31.74 -10.45 -22.87
C LYS A 99 31.24 -11.59 -22.01
N TYR A 100 32.15 -12.51 -21.66
CA TYR A 100 31.84 -13.53 -20.67
C TYR A 100 31.74 -12.92 -19.28
N ILE A 101 30.81 -13.45 -18.49
CA ILE A 101 30.71 -13.13 -17.06
C ILE A 101 31.59 -14.04 -16.19
N ILE A 102 32.11 -15.11 -16.76
CA ILE A 102 33.01 -16.05 -16.10
C ILE A 102 34.43 -15.72 -16.56
N THR A 103 35.40 -15.84 -15.65
CA THR A 103 36.82 -15.70 -15.98
C THR A 103 37.21 -16.70 -17.06
N THR A 104 37.85 -16.21 -18.13
CA THR A 104 38.37 -17.04 -19.22
C THR A 104 39.89 -16.89 -19.30
N PHE A 105 40.58 -17.89 -19.82
CA PHE A 105 42.05 -17.88 -19.94
C PHE A 105 42.52 -18.80 -21.06
N THR A 106 43.73 -18.56 -21.56
CA THR A 106 44.44 -19.51 -22.42
C THR A 106 45.38 -20.38 -21.58
N LEU A 107 45.58 -21.63 -21.98
CA LEU A 107 46.46 -22.57 -21.26
C LEU A 107 47.88 -22.56 -21.84
N PRO A 108 48.93 -22.72 -21.02
CA PRO A 108 50.31 -22.82 -21.50
C PRO A 108 50.46 -23.86 -22.62
N GLY A 109 50.94 -23.45 -23.80
CA GLY A 109 51.26 -24.37 -24.89
C GLY A 109 50.07 -24.95 -25.66
N ARG A 110 48.84 -24.49 -25.40
CA ARG A 110 47.61 -24.93 -26.11
C ARG A 110 47.03 -23.88 -27.06
N GLY A 111 47.87 -23.00 -27.62
CA GLY A 111 47.44 -22.00 -28.59
C GLY A 111 46.60 -20.87 -27.97
N LYS A 112 45.81 -20.20 -28.81
CA LYS A 112 44.98 -19.03 -28.42
C LYS A 112 43.57 -19.42 -27.97
N LYS A 113 43.26 -20.70 -27.80
CA LYS A 113 41.92 -21.18 -27.42
C LYS A 113 41.57 -20.78 -25.99
N LEU A 114 40.34 -20.31 -25.79
CA LEU A 114 39.82 -19.93 -24.48
C LEU A 114 39.25 -21.12 -23.71
N TYR A 115 39.68 -21.24 -22.46
CA TYR A 115 39.22 -22.21 -21.49
C TYR A 115 38.58 -21.53 -20.28
N VAL A 116 37.73 -22.28 -19.61
CA VAL A 116 37.06 -21.92 -18.36
C VAL A 116 37.36 -23.00 -17.33
N LEU A 117 37.63 -22.57 -16.10
CA LEU A 117 37.80 -23.48 -14.98
C LEU A 117 36.45 -24.12 -14.61
N GLY A 118 36.37 -25.46 -14.64
CA GLY A 118 35.11 -26.17 -14.41
C GLY A 118 34.50 -25.91 -13.03
N THR A 119 35.33 -25.58 -12.02
CA THR A 119 34.83 -25.21 -10.68
C THR A 119 34.18 -23.83 -10.65
N GLU A 120 34.66 -22.87 -11.44
CA GLU A 120 34.02 -21.56 -11.57
C GLU A 120 32.73 -21.65 -12.38
N ALA A 121 32.76 -22.37 -13.50
CA ALA A 121 31.55 -22.62 -14.30
C ALA A 121 30.45 -23.30 -13.47
N ALA A 122 30.80 -24.32 -12.68
CA ALA A 122 29.85 -24.99 -11.80
C ALA A 122 29.26 -24.03 -10.76
N LYS A 123 30.08 -23.22 -10.09
CA LYS A 123 29.60 -22.21 -9.13
C LYS A 123 28.65 -21.22 -9.78
N PHE A 124 29.02 -20.69 -10.95
CA PHE A 124 28.22 -19.70 -11.66
C PHE A 124 26.86 -20.26 -12.12
N LEU A 125 26.86 -21.50 -12.62
CA LEU A 125 25.64 -22.18 -13.10
C LEU A 125 24.82 -22.84 -11.97
N ASN A 126 25.23 -22.66 -10.70
CA ASN A 126 24.60 -23.25 -9.52
C ASN A 126 24.61 -24.79 -9.49
N HIS A 127 25.75 -25.38 -9.82
CA HIS A 127 26.07 -26.79 -9.58
C HIS A 127 27.02 -26.94 -8.39
N ARG A 128 26.91 -28.06 -7.67
CA ARG A 128 27.69 -28.30 -6.43
C ARG A 128 29.19 -28.30 -6.67
N ASP A 129 29.62 -28.95 -7.74
CA ASP A 129 31.02 -29.07 -8.14
C ASP A 129 31.12 -29.33 -9.65
N ALA A 130 32.34 -29.25 -10.18
CA ALA A 130 32.61 -29.51 -11.59
C ALA A 130 32.20 -30.95 -12.00
N PHE A 131 32.28 -31.92 -11.09
CA PHE A 131 31.90 -33.31 -11.39
C PHE A 131 30.40 -33.43 -11.68
N VAL A 132 29.54 -32.79 -10.88
CA VAL A 132 28.09 -32.73 -11.12
C VAL A 132 27.77 -32.01 -12.43
N LEU A 133 28.49 -30.93 -12.76
CA LEU A 133 28.32 -30.21 -14.02
C LEU A 133 28.57 -31.12 -15.24
N PHE A 134 29.75 -31.75 -15.31
CA PHE A 134 30.12 -32.63 -16.44
C PHE A 134 29.24 -33.89 -16.53
N ASN A 135 28.81 -34.45 -15.39
CA ASN A 135 27.91 -35.61 -15.43
C ASN A 135 26.50 -35.25 -15.91
N ARG A 136 26.00 -34.05 -15.57
CA ARG A 136 24.71 -33.57 -16.05
C ARG A 136 24.75 -33.21 -17.53
N PHE A 137 25.85 -32.60 -17.98
CA PHE A 137 26.03 -32.14 -19.34
C PHE A 137 27.17 -32.91 -20.01
N LYS A 138 26.86 -34.13 -20.48
CA LYS A 138 27.84 -35.03 -21.12
C LYS A 138 28.51 -34.43 -22.36
N GLN A 139 27.83 -33.49 -23.03
CA GLN A 139 28.36 -32.76 -24.17
C GLN A 139 29.55 -31.86 -23.78
N LEU A 140 29.74 -31.50 -22.51
CA LEU A 140 30.94 -30.77 -22.09
C LEU A 140 32.12 -31.74 -21.96
N TYR A 141 33.10 -31.60 -22.84
CA TYR A 141 34.35 -32.35 -22.71
C TYR A 141 35.11 -31.89 -21.46
N LYS A 142 35.51 -32.88 -20.65
CA LYS A 142 36.25 -32.67 -19.41
C LYS A 142 37.74 -32.89 -19.67
N ILE A 143 38.48 -31.78 -19.78
CA ILE A 143 39.94 -31.83 -19.91
C ILE A 143 40.57 -31.84 -18.53
N LYS A 144 41.53 -32.74 -18.30
CA LYS A 144 42.34 -32.76 -17.07
C LYS A 144 43.55 -31.87 -17.27
N ALA A 145 43.77 -30.92 -16.36
CA ALA A 145 44.93 -30.04 -16.44
C ALA A 145 46.23 -30.79 -16.08
N ASN A 146 47.31 -30.51 -16.82
CA ASN A 146 48.66 -30.98 -16.52
C ASN A 146 49.26 -30.23 -15.31
N ASP A 147 50.40 -30.69 -14.78
CA ASP A 147 51.03 -30.07 -13.61
C ASP A 147 51.48 -28.62 -13.86
N GLU A 148 51.93 -28.29 -15.07
CA GLU A 148 52.30 -26.92 -15.47
C GLU A 148 51.06 -26.01 -15.56
N GLU A 149 50.00 -26.50 -16.19
CA GLU A 149 48.71 -25.80 -16.31
C GLU A 149 48.10 -25.55 -14.93
N ARG A 150 48.18 -26.56 -14.05
CA ARG A 150 47.75 -26.43 -12.66
C ARG A 150 48.51 -25.32 -11.94
N LYS A 151 49.83 -25.29 -12.08
CA LYS A 151 50.68 -24.25 -11.47
C LYS A 151 50.30 -22.87 -11.99
N PHE A 152 50.10 -22.70 -13.30
CA PHE A 152 49.64 -21.45 -13.90
C PHE A 152 48.30 -20.98 -13.31
N LEU A 153 47.34 -21.89 -13.13
CA LEU A 153 46.04 -21.53 -12.55
C LEU A 153 46.14 -21.19 -11.05
N GLU A 154 47.06 -21.83 -10.32
CA GLU A 154 47.38 -21.47 -8.93
C GLU A 154 48.01 -20.06 -8.86
N ASP A 155 48.94 -19.74 -9.76
CA ASP A 155 49.58 -18.41 -9.87
C ASP A 155 48.57 -17.31 -10.26
N CYS A 156 47.58 -17.64 -11.09
CA CYS A 156 46.46 -16.76 -11.44
C CYS A 156 45.40 -16.59 -10.32
N ASN A 157 45.64 -17.16 -9.13
CA ASN A 157 44.80 -17.05 -7.96
C ASN A 157 43.37 -17.64 -8.14
N PHE A 158 43.23 -18.67 -8.98
CA PHE A 158 41.99 -19.44 -9.08
C PHE A 158 41.76 -20.27 -7.81
N THR A 159 40.49 -20.45 -7.42
CA THR A 159 40.15 -21.29 -6.26
C THR A 159 40.24 -22.78 -6.60
N ILE A 160 41.45 -23.33 -6.49
CA ILE A 160 41.76 -24.74 -6.75
C ILE A 160 41.90 -25.49 -5.43
N SER A 161 41.58 -26.78 -5.44
CA SER A 161 41.79 -27.66 -4.29
C SER A 161 43.27 -27.78 -3.96
N LYS A 162 43.67 -27.39 -2.74
CA LYS A 162 45.04 -27.56 -2.21
C LYS A 162 45.47 -29.03 -2.08
N ILE A 163 44.52 -29.96 -2.12
CA ILE A 163 44.81 -31.39 -2.13
C ILE A 163 45.36 -31.78 -3.50
N LYS A 164 46.64 -32.18 -3.56
CA LYS A 164 47.34 -32.57 -4.80
C LYS A 164 46.63 -33.71 -5.55
N SER A 165 46.02 -34.67 -4.85
CA SER A 165 45.32 -35.82 -5.45
C SER A 165 44.04 -35.48 -6.23
N ARG A 166 43.49 -34.27 -6.08
CA ARG A 166 42.29 -33.85 -6.82
C ARG A 166 42.69 -33.24 -8.16
N SER A 167 42.33 -33.91 -9.26
CA SER A 167 42.53 -33.39 -10.61
C SER A 167 41.73 -32.12 -10.86
N VAL A 168 42.35 -31.14 -11.54
CA VAL A 168 41.72 -29.90 -11.97
C VAL A 168 41.10 -30.14 -13.35
N ALA A 169 39.83 -29.77 -13.50
CA ALA A 169 39.09 -29.95 -14.75
C ALA A 169 38.81 -28.60 -15.41
N VAL A 170 39.13 -28.51 -16.69
CA VAL A 170 38.90 -27.34 -17.55
C VAL A 170 38.03 -27.74 -18.73
N THR A 171 37.32 -26.77 -19.31
CA THR A 171 36.49 -26.96 -20.50
C THR A 171 36.64 -25.74 -21.40
N THR A 172 36.29 -25.85 -22.68
CA THR A 172 36.43 -24.74 -23.63
C THR A 172 35.29 -23.74 -23.50
N ALA A 173 35.59 -22.45 -23.69
CA ALA A 173 34.59 -21.39 -23.60
C ALA A 173 33.53 -21.51 -24.71
N LYS A 174 33.91 -22.01 -25.90
CA LYS A 174 33.01 -22.28 -27.03
C LYS A 174 31.93 -23.28 -26.68
N ASN A 175 32.30 -24.45 -26.18
CA ASN A 175 31.33 -25.48 -25.79
C ASN A 175 30.40 -25.02 -24.66
N LEU A 176 30.92 -24.24 -23.72
CA LEU A 176 30.11 -23.65 -22.66
C LEU A 176 29.06 -22.67 -23.24
N PHE A 177 29.43 -21.86 -24.23
CA PHE A 177 28.52 -20.93 -24.89
C PHE A 177 27.49 -21.62 -25.76
N MET A 178 27.87 -22.65 -26.51
CA MET A 178 26.93 -23.45 -27.31
C MET A 178 25.84 -24.09 -26.45
N LEU A 179 26.17 -24.48 -25.22
CA LEU A 179 25.24 -25.16 -24.33
C LEU A 179 24.37 -24.20 -23.49
N PHE A 180 24.94 -23.11 -22.98
CA PHE A 180 24.26 -22.22 -22.03
C PHE A 180 23.87 -20.85 -22.60
N GLY A 181 24.41 -20.47 -23.75
CA GLY A 181 24.06 -19.26 -24.49
C GLY A 181 24.13 -18.00 -23.64
N ALA A 182 23.00 -17.27 -23.61
CA ALA A 182 22.86 -15.99 -22.92
C ALA A 182 23.18 -16.05 -21.43
N ARG A 183 23.13 -17.25 -20.81
CA ARG A 183 23.36 -17.41 -19.37
C ARG A 183 24.80 -17.11 -18.96
N ILE A 184 25.79 -17.32 -19.83
CA ILE A 184 27.20 -17.07 -19.51
C ILE A 184 27.73 -15.74 -20.11
N VAL A 185 26.86 -14.97 -20.75
CA VAL A 185 27.16 -13.65 -21.31
C VAL A 185 26.76 -12.57 -20.31
N LYS A 186 27.59 -11.53 -20.18
CA LYS A 186 27.28 -10.35 -19.37
C LYS A 186 25.98 -9.71 -19.88
N SER A 187 24.97 -9.64 -19.01
CA SER A 187 23.64 -9.07 -19.33
C SER A 187 22.99 -9.70 -20.56
N GLY A 188 23.23 -11.00 -20.77
CA GLY A 188 22.69 -11.73 -21.91
C GLY A 188 21.15 -11.70 -21.95
N LYS A 189 20.61 -11.57 -23.15
CA LYS A 189 19.17 -11.62 -23.44
C LYS A 189 18.80 -12.97 -24.04
N ARG A 190 17.62 -13.48 -23.67
CA ARG A 190 17.07 -14.70 -24.28
C ARG A 190 16.91 -14.52 -25.78
N VAL A 191 17.12 -15.59 -26.54
CA VAL A 191 17.06 -15.63 -28.01
C VAL A 191 18.20 -14.83 -28.67
N GLU A 192 18.37 -13.54 -28.38
CA GLU A 192 19.38 -12.69 -29.03
C GLU A 192 20.83 -13.11 -28.70
N ASP A 193 21.11 -13.55 -27.47
CA ASP A 193 22.46 -13.94 -27.04
C ASP A 193 22.64 -15.44 -26.82
N ASP A 194 21.61 -16.24 -27.13
CA ASP A 194 21.72 -17.69 -27.16
C ASP A 194 22.41 -18.16 -28.45
N TYR A 195 23.21 -19.24 -28.39
CA TYR A 195 23.84 -19.78 -29.60
C TYR A 195 22.80 -20.39 -30.55
N TRP A 196 21.80 -21.10 -30.00
CA TRP A 196 20.71 -21.74 -30.75
C TRP A 196 19.44 -20.90 -30.69
N GLU A 197 19.32 -19.87 -31.53
CA GLU A 197 18.17 -18.95 -31.49
C GLU A 197 16.87 -19.64 -31.88
N ASP A 198 16.89 -20.38 -32.99
CA ASP A 198 15.69 -20.97 -33.58
C ASP A 198 15.12 -22.06 -32.66
N ALA A 199 15.98 -22.87 -32.05
CA ALA A 199 15.57 -23.87 -31.06
C ALA A 199 14.97 -23.22 -29.79
N ALA A 200 15.45 -22.04 -29.38
CA ALA A 200 14.86 -21.31 -28.26
C ALA A 200 13.47 -20.76 -28.62
N ILE A 201 13.30 -20.21 -29.83
CA ILE A 201 12.01 -19.70 -30.32
C ILE A 201 10.99 -20.84 -30.44
N GLU A 202 11.38 -21.99 -30.99
CA GLU A 202 10.52 -23.19 -31.10
C GLU A 202 10.04 -23.70 -29.74
N GLN A 203 10.84 -23.54 -28.68
CA GLN A 203 10.48 -23.90 -27.31
C GLN A 203 9.61 -22.84 -26.60
N GLY A 204 9.27 -21.75 -27.31
CA GLY A 204 8.39 -20.68 -26.85
C GLY A 204 9.09 -19.59 -26.06
N PHE A 205 10.43 -19.49 -26.11
CA PHE A 205 11.15 -18.39 -25.48
C PHE A 205 11.03 -17.10 -26.29
N LYS A 206 10.87 -15.98 -25.59
CA LYS A 206 10.82 -14.63 -26.18
C LYS A 206 12.03 -13.81 -25.76
N PRO A 207 12.43 -12.78 -26.53
CA PRO A 207 13.49 -11.85 -26.12
C PRO A 207 13.23 -11.13 -24.80
N THR A 208 11.96 -11.01 -24.40
CA THR A 208 11.53 -10.43 -23.11
C THR A 208 11.70 -11.37 -21.92
N ASP A 209 11.98 -12.64 -22.15
CA ASP A 209 12.10 -13.63 -21.08
C ASP A 209 13.40 -13.41 -20.30
N GLN A 210 13.31 -13.59 -18.98
CA GLN A 210 14.46 -13.37 -18.10
C GLN A 210 15.46 -14.51 -18.25
N VAL A 211 16.75 -14.16 -18.30
CA VAL A 211 17.86 -15.13 -18.26
C VAL A 211 18.27 -15.45 -16.82
N PHE A 212 18.24 -14.43 -15.96
CA PHE A 212 18.74 -14.46 -14.59
C PHE A 212 17.60 -14.21 -13.59
N PRO A 213 17.59 -14.89 -12.42
CA PRO A 213 16.56 -14.65 -11.41
C PRO A 213 16.66 -13.26 -10.76
N LEU A 214 15.55 -12.53 -10.69
CA LEU A 214 15.47 -11.23 -10.03
C LEU A 214 15.26 -11.33 -8.50
N GLU A 215 15.69 -10.29 -7.77
CA GLU A 215 15.40 -10.14 -6.34
C GLU A 215 13.92 -9.79 -6.10
N LYS A 216 13.11 -10.78 -5.66
CA LYS A 216 11.78 -10.51 -5.07
C LYS A 216 11.92 -9.48 -3.94
N GLY A 217 11.36 -8.29 -4.13
CA GLY A 217 11.42 -7.17 -3.18
C GLY A 217 11.92 -5.84 -3.76
N LYS A 218 12.62 -5.85 -4.90
CA LYS A 218 13.03 -4.61 -5.59
C LYS A 218 12.21 -4.31 -6.85
N SER A 219 11.47 -5.29 -7.39
CA SER A 219 10.71 -5.15 -8.64
C SER A 219 9.19 -5.23 -8.48
N GLU A 220 8.63 -5.20 -7.27
CA GLU A 220 7.19 -5.16 -7.06
C GLU A 220 6.82 -4.09 -6.04
N VAL A 221 5.99 -3.13 -6.49
CA VAL A 221 5.25 -2.19 -5.65
C VAL A 221 4.66 -2.95 -4.47
N VAL A 222 5.11 -2.57 -3.27
CA VAL A 222 4.66 -3.12 -1.98
C VAL A 222 3.14 -3.02 -1.91
N LYS A 223 2.42 -4.15 -2.04
CA LYS A 223 1.03 -4.24 -1.56
C LYS A 223 1.09 -4.51 -0.06
N PRO A 224 0.69 -3.55 0.80
CA PRO A 224 0.70 -3.77 2.23
C PRO A 224 -0.36 -4.81 2.62
N LYS A 225 0.06 -5.77 3.43
CA LYS A 225 -0.79 -6.83 3.98
C LYS A 225 -1.72 -6.21 5.03
N VAL A 226 -3.02 -6.29 4.80
CA VAL A 226 -4.06 -5.75 5.70
C VAL A 226 -4.12 -6.56 7.00
N ALA A 227 -3.92 -5.88 8.14
CA ALA A 227 -4.12 -6.46 9.46
C ALA A 227 -5.61 -6.42 9.84
N ALA A 228 -6.09 -7.47 10.52
CA ALA A 228 -7.47 -7.59 10.95
C ALA A 228 -7.86 -6.52 12.00
N PRO A 229 -9.10 -5.99 11.95
CA PRO A 229 -9.54 -4.90 12.82
C PRO A 229 -9.68 -5.38 14.27
N LYS A 230 -9.21 -4.55 15.21
CA LYS A 230 -9.48 -4.70 16.64
C LYS A 230 -10.77 -3.98 17.01
N PRO A 231 -11.57 -4.51 17.95
CA PRO A 231 -12.88 -3.95 18.28
C PRO A 231 -12.75 -2.54 18.90
N VAL A 232 -13.63 -1.65 18.45
CA VAL A 232 -13.70 -0.25 18.84
C VAL A 232 -14.10 -0.12 20.32
N PRO A 233 -13.42 0.70 21.14
CA PRO A 233 -13.81 0.92 22.53
C PRO A 233 -15.13 1.70 22.60
N LYS A 234 -16.07 1.21 23.42
CA LYS A 234 -17.35 1.86 23.69
C LYS A 234 -17.12 3.18 24.45
N VAL A 235 -17.53 4.29 23.85
CA VAL A 235 -17.43 5.63 24.46
C VAL A 235 -18.40 5.73 25.65
N PRO A 236 -17.97 6.22 26.83
CA PRO A 236 -18.86 6.43 27.96
C PRO A 236 -19.91 7.51 27.68
N LYS A 237 -21.17 7.24 28.05
CA LYS A 237 -22.31 8.14 27.92
C LYS A 237 -22.18 9.33 28.90
N VAL A 238 -21.48 10.38 28.49
CA VAL A 238 -21.57 11.69 29.15
C VAL A 238 -22.33 12.61 28.18
N ASN A 239 -23.49 13.12 28.58
CA ASN A 239 -24.33 13.99 27.76
C ASN A 239 -23.67 15.37 27.59
N LEU A 240 -22.73 15.49 26.64
CA LEU A 240 -21.94 16.69 26.35
C LEU A 240 -22.71 17.75 25.53
N VAL A 241 -23.77 17.34 24.85
CA VAL A 241 -24.61 18.15 23.96
C VAL A 241 -26.05 18.03 24.41
N THR A 242 -26.82 19.13 24.34
CA THR A 242 -28.25 19.09 24.65
C THR A 242 -28.92 18.09 23.71
N PRO A 243 -29.61 17.06 24.23
CA PRO A 243 -30.21 16.04 23.38
C PRO A 243 -31.20 16.70 22.42
N MET A 244 -31.14 16.30 21.15
CA MET A 244 -32.07 16.81 20.16
C MET A 244 -33.46 16.26 20.48
N PRO A 245 -34.49 17.12 20.56
CA PRO A 245 -35.87 16.66 20.70
C PRO A 245 -36.26 15.72 19.55
N PRO A 246 -37.23 14.82 19.77
CA PRO A 246 -37.79 13.95 18.74
C PRO A 246 -38.13 14.69 17.45
N LEU A 247 -38.12 13.96 16.33
CA LEU A 247 -38.37 14.55 15.01
C LEU A 247 -39.81 15.05 14.91
N GLU A 248 -40.74 14.31 15.52
CA GLU A 248 -42.18 14.54 15.58
C GLU A 248 -42.47 15.87 16.29
N ASP A 249 -42.00 16.03 17.54
CA ASP A 249 -42.18 17.26 18.31
C ASP A 249 -41.63 18.50 17.58
N ARG A 250 -40.49 18.37 16.90
CA ARG A 250 -39.90 19.47 16.12
C ARG A 250 -40.74 19.82 14.90
N ARG A 251 -41.36 18.83 14.24
CA ARG A 251 -42.26 19.07 13.12
C ARG A 251 -43.53 19.76 13.59
N ASP A 252 -44.11 19.29 14.68
CA ASP A 252 -45.33 19.86 15.25
C ASP A 252 -45.11 21.30 15.70
N TYR A 253 -43.98 21.59 16.34
CA TYR A 253 -43.57 22.94 16.69
C TYR A 253 -43.46 23.85 15.45
N LEU A 254 -42.84 23.38 14.36
CA LEU A 254 -42.69 24.16 13.13
C LEU A 254 -44.03 24.39 12.42
N LEU A 255 -44.93 23.41 12.43
CA LEU A 255 -46.27 23.52 11.87
C LEU A 255 -47.16 24.47 12.69
N ALA A 256 -47.12 24.37 14.01
CA ALA A 256 -47.82 25.30 14.90
C ALA A 256 -47.25 26.72 14.75
N SER A 257 -45.93 26.87 14.68
CA SER A 257 -45.27 28.17 14.47
C SER A 257 -45.58 28.79 13.10
N SER A 258 -45.65 27.98 12.03
CA SER A 258 -45.99 28.48 10.70
C SER A 258 -47.46 28.88 10.57
N SER A 259 -48.36 28.20 11.29
CA SER A 259 -49.79 28.52 11.36
C SER A 259 -50.14 29.60 12.39
N GLY A 260 -49.17 30.06 13.19
CA GLY A 260 -49.39 31.05 14.25
C GLY A 260 -50.10 30.51 15.50
N ASN A 261 -50.27 29.19 15.59
CA ASN A 261 -50.85 28.53 16.75
C ASN A 261 -49.83 28.46 17.92
N PRO A 262 -50.30 28.46 19.18
CA PRO A 262 -49.43 28.29 20.33
C PRO A 262 -48.77 26.90 20.29
N ALA A 263 -47.44 26.87 20.42
CA ALA A 263 -46.64 25.66 20.38
C ALA A 263 -45.86 25.47 21.69
N GLN A 264 -45.54 24.22 22.04
CA GLN A 264 -44.66 23.92 23.17
C GLN A 264 -43.28 24.52 22.93
N ALA A 265 -42.69 25.18 23.94
CA ALA A 265 -41.36 25.77 23.81
C ALA A 265 -40.30 24.68 23.64
N ILE A 266 -39.62 24.68 22.50
CA ILE A 266 -38.48 23.80 22.23
C ILE A 266 -37.17 24.60 22.40
N PRO A 267 -36.25 24.17 23.28
CA PRO A 267 -34.98 24.87 23.46
C PRO A 267 -34.10 24.77 22.22
N GLY A 268 -33.29 25.82 22.00
CA GLY A 268 -32.25 25.83 20.96
C GLY A 268 -31.17 24.78 21.20
N GLN A 269 -30.40 24.49 20.14
CA GLN A 269 -29.32 23.51 20.21
C GLN A 269 -28.04 24.15 20.76
N GLY A 270 -27.34 23.43 21.64
CA GLY A 270 -26.08 23.89 22.24
C GLY A 270 -25.40 22.84 23.08
N ILE A 271 -24.28 23.23 23.69
CA ILE A 271 -23.56 22.41 24.68
C ILE A 271 -24.23 22.52 26.05
N THR A 272 -24.11 21.47 26.87
CA THR A 272 -24.71 21.44 28.21
C THR A 272 -23.82 22.10 29.26
N GLY A 273 -24.46 22.54 30.35
CA GLY A 273 -23.82 23.15 31.52
C GLY A 273 -23.74 24.68 31.44
N GLY A 274 -23.82 25.35 32.58
CA GLY A 274 -23.60 26.79 32.77
C GLY A 274 -22.24 27.07 33.42
N ILE A 275 -21.84 28.33 33.50
CA ILE A 275 -20.72 28.78 34.35
C ILE A 275 -21.27 29.88 35.26
N GLU A 276 -21.34 29.59 36.56
CA GLU A 276 -21.76 30.55 37.57
C GLU A 276 -20.54 31.22 38.17
N LEU A 277 -20.07 32.30 37.54
CA LEU A 277 -18.83 32.97 37.97
C LEU A 277 -18.96 33.57 39.37
N ALA A 278 -20.11 34.17 39.69
CA ALA A 278 -20.33 34.86 40.95
C ALA A 278 -20.35 33.92 42.18
N THR A 279 -20.66 32.63 41.99
CA THR A 279 -20.69 31.66 43.10
C THR A 279 -19.33 31.04 43.38
N VAL A 280 -18.41 31.08 42.41
CA VAL A 280 -17.09 30.44 42.51
C VAL A 280 -15.96 31.46 42.71
N ALA A 281 -16.07 32.64 42.11
CA ALA A 281 -15.04 33.66 42.11
C ALA A 281 -15.46 34.87 42.96
N THR A 282 -15.58 34.66 44.27
CA THR A 282 -15.82 35.73 45.23
C THR A 282 -14.51 36.45 45.56
N ILE A 283 -14.57 37.76 45.80
CA ILE A 283 -13.39 38.49 46.29
C ILE A 283 -13.01 37.93 47.68
N PRO A 284 -11.77 37.45 47.85
CA PRO A 284 -11.33 36.88 49.11
C PRO A 284 -11.32 37.96 50.19
N LYS A 285 -11.70 37.59 51.42
CA LYS A 285 -11.63 38.49 52.58
C LYS A 285 -10.59 37.98 53.57
N TYR A 286 -9.40 38.58 53.52
CA TYR A 286 -8.26 38.19 54.35
C TYR A 286 -8.31 38.84 55.74
N LYS A 287 -8.98 39.98 55.88
CA LYS A 287 -9.19 40.62 57.20
C LYS A 287 -10.34 39.97 57.96
N GLN A 288 -10.17 39.76 59.26
CA GLN A 288 -11.26 39.40 60.17
C GLN A 288 -11.84 40.68 60.80
N ASP A 289 -13.17 40.83 60.80
CA ASP A 289 -13.80 42.07 61.26
C ASP A 289 -13.66 42.31 62.78
N SER A 290 -13.39 41.25 63.57
CA SER A 290 -13.26 41.30 65.03
C SER A 290 -11.83 41.33 65.56
N THR A 291 -10.84 40.90 64.76
CA THR A 291 -9.43 40.82 65.14
C THR A 291 -8.60 41.30 63.96
N ASN A 292 -7.58 42.14 64.18
CA ASN A 292 -6.71 42.66 63.11
C ASN A 292 -5.76 41.57 62.52
N THR A 293 -6.21 40.32 62.54
CA THR A 293 -5.50 39.11 62.12
C THR A 293 -5.88 38.72 60.69
N VAL A 294 -4.90 38.24 59.94
CA VAL A 294 -5.06 37.79 58.55
C VAL A 294 -5.44 36.30 58.51
N LYS A 295 -6.47 35.94 57.74
CA LYS A 295 -6.93 34.55 57.61
C LYS A 295 -6.01 33.72 56.72
N HIS A 296 -5.68 32.51 57.16
CA HIS A 296 -4.72 31.62 56.50
C HIS A 296 -5.14 30.13 56.51
N ARG A 297 -4.73 29.35 55.48
CA ARG A 297 -4.96 27.89 55.35
C ARG A 297 -3.66 27.07 55.43
N SER A 298 -3.47 26.29 56.50
CA SER A 298 -2.48 25.20 56.52
C SER A 298 -3.06 23.95 55.85
N ILE A 299 -2.36 23.36 54.87
CA ILE A 299 -2.89 22.28 54.00
C ILE A 299 -3.04 20.93 54.74
N LEU A 300 -2.60 20.82 55.99
CA LEU A 300 -2.54 19.54 56.70
C LEU A 300 -3.92 18.88 56.95
N SER A 301 -5.06 19.57 56.76
CA SER A 301 -6.39 19.05 57.13
C SER A 301 -7.34 18.66 55.98
N THR A 302 -6.96 18.80 54.70
CA THR A 302 -7.95 18.69 53.58
C THR A 302 -7.72 17.57 52.57
N LEU A 303 -6.96 16.53 52.93
CA LEU A 303 -6.78 15.34 52.09
C LEU A 303 -7.86 14.26 52.29
N SER A 304 -8.90 14.49 53.11
CA SER A 304 -9.89 13.46 53.47
C SER A 304 -11.31 13.68 52.90
N SER A 305 -11.45 14.05 51.63
CA SER A 305 -12.79 14.11 51.00
C SER A 305 -12.74 13.82 49.50
N ASN A 306 -12.68 12.53 49.15
CA ASN A 306 -12.93 12.03 47.79
C ASN A 306 -14.44 11.96 47.52
N ASN A 307 -15.10 13.11 47.42
CA ASN A 307 -16.46 13.17 46.87
C ASN A 307 -16.61 14.34 45.89
N SER A 308 -17.18 14.03 44.73
CA SER A 308 -17.41 14.89 43.58
C SER A 308 -18.53 15.92 43.81
N SER A 309 -18.37 16.77 44.83
CA SER A 309 -19.23 17.93 45.08
C SER A 309 -18.37 19.14 45.49
N THR A 310 -17.75 19.76 44.49
CA THR A 310 -16.85 20.93 44.56
C THR A 310 -17.55 22.26 44.91
N SER A 311 -18.66 22.27 45.64
CA SER A 311 -19.46 23.51 45.82
C SER A 311 -19.33 24.23 47.16
N LEU A 312 -18.99 23.56 48.29
CA LEU A 312 -18.89 24.24 49.59
C LEU A 312 -17.48 24.34 50.17
N ALA A 313 -16.63 23.33 49.98
CA ALA A 313 -15.25 23.35 50.51
C ALA A 313 -14.33 24.35 49.76
N SER A 314 -14.68 24.70 48.53
CA SER A 314 -13.96 25.67 47.69
C SER A 314 -14.20 27.13 48.12
N GLN A 315 -15.40 27.48 48.59
CA GLN A 315 -15.72 28.85 49.03
C GLN A 315 -15.04 29.23 50.36
N ALA A 316 -14.90 28.29 51.29
CA ALA A 316 -14.12 28.50 52.52
C ALA A 316 -12.61 28.60 52.22
N ALA A 317 -12.14 27.88 51.20
CA ALA A 317 -10.75 27.88 50.75
C ALA A 317 -10.33 29.14 49.99
N ALA A 318 -11.26 29.83 49.32
CA ALA A 318 -10.98 31.07 48.58
C ALA A 318 -10.66 32.26 49.52
N ASN A 319 -11.16 32.26 50.76
CA ASN A 319 -11.01 33.38 51.70
C ASN A 319 -9.70 33.38 52.51
N GLN A 320 -8.70 32.59 52.11
CA GLN A 320 -7.46 32.41 52.88
C GLN A 320 -6.25 32.43 51.95
N ILE A 321 -5.16 33.05 52.40
CA ILE A 321 -3.90 33.07 51.65
C ILE A 321 -3.33 31.63 51.59
N PRO A 322 -2.89 31.13 50.42
CA PRO A 322 -2.27 29.81 50.33
C PRO A 322 -0.84 29.87 50.87
N ILE A 323 -0.57 29.25 52.03
CA ILE A 323 0.81 29.15 52.56
C ILE A 323 1.19 27.70 52.69
N ASN A 324 2.37 27.39 52.16
CA ASN A 324 3.02 26.13 52.38
C ASN A 324 4.52 26.30 52.13
N ASP A 325 5.32 26.25 53.20
CA ASP A 325 6.77 26.42 53.12
C ASP A 325 7.44 25.32 52.26
N ALA A 326 6.83 24.13 52.16
CA ALA A 326 7.37 23.02 51.37
C ALA A 326 7.11 23.17 49.85
N PHE A 327 6.06 23.89 49.46
CA PHE A 327 5.67 24.09 48.05
C PHE A 327 5.75 25.56 47.65
N ALA A 328 6.50 26.37 48.39
CA ALA A 328 6.59 27.81 48.17
C ALA A 328 7.03 28.13 46.73
N GLY A 329 6.26 28.97 46.05
CA GLY A 329 6.45 29.30 44.63
C GLY A 329 5.70 28.39 43.65
N GLU A 330 5.22 27.21 44.06
CA GLU A 330 4.34 26.39 43.22
C GLU A 330 2.91 26.93 43.16
N LYS A 331 2.18 26.68 42.07
CA LYS A 331 0.81 27.18 41.88
C LYS A 331 -0.21 26.38 42.67
N SER A 332 -1.00 27.07 43.48
CA SER A 332 -2.19 26.56 44.16
C SER A 332 -3.31 26.22 43.18
N THR A 333 -4.35 25.53 43.66
CA THR A 333 -5.56 25.23 42.89
C THR A 333 -6.31 26.50 42.43
N GLY A 334 -6.18 27.60 43.17
CA GLY A 334 -6.71 28.92 42.80
C GLY A 334 -5.85 29.66 41.76
N GLY A 335 -4.60 29.24 41.54
CA GLY A 335 -3.69 29.84 40.57
C GLY A 335 -2.65 30.79 41.17
N LEU A 336 -2.83 31.20 42.44
CA LEU A 336 -1.83 31.93 43.23
C LEU A 336 -0.67 31.00 43.64
N PRO A 337 0.56 31.50 43.82
CA PRO A 337 1.65 30.70 44.36
C PRO A 337 1.42 30.37 45.83
N TYR A 338 1.95 29.24 46.31
CA TYR A 338 2.09 29.03 47.75
C TYR A 338 3.14 29.99 48.30
N TYR A 339 2.78 30.67 49.39
CA TYR A 339 3.65 31.60 50.09
C TYR A 339 4.34 30.92 51.28
N ASN A 340 5.43 31.53 51.77
CA ASN A 340 6.05 31.15 53.04
C ASN A 340 5.30 31.74 54.23
N SER A 341 5.36 31.08 55.39
CA SER A 341 4.66 31.47 56.61
C SER A 341 5.00 32.90 57.08
N ASN A 342 6.22 33.36 56.77
CA ASN A 342 6.71 34.70 57.09
C ASN A 342 5.96 35.83 56.34
N VAL A 343 5.26 35.50 55.25
CA VAL A 343 4.49 36.49 54.45
C VAL A 343 3.33 37.08 55.26
N LEU A 344 2.79 36.37 56.25
CA LEU A 344 1.74 36.89 57.12
C LEU A 344 2.20 38.08 57.96
N GLN A 345 3.40 37.98 58.55
CA GLN A 345 4.00 39.06 59.34
C GLN A 345 4.24 40.28 58.45
N ARG A 346 4.78 40.07 57.25
CA ARG A 346 4.97 41.15 56.27
C ARG A 346 3.68 41.87 55.89
N ILE A 347 2.60 41.12 55.64
CA ILE A 347 1.29 41.70 55.29
C ILE A 347 0.71 42.51 56.46
N MET A 348 0.93 42.05 57.70
CA MET A 348 0.47 42.74 58.91
C MET A 348 1.26 44.03 59.19
N ASP A 349 2.57 44.01 59.00
CA ASP A 349 3.47 45.09 59.41
C ASP A 349 3.63 46.16 58.32
N GLU A 350 3.70 45.77 57.04
CA GLU A 350 4.07 46.66 55.93
C GLU A 350 2.90 47.02 54.99
N ASP A 351 1.97 46.08 54.76
CA ASP A 351 0.97 46.20 53.68
C ASP A 351 -0.49 46.26 54.17
N SER A 352 -0.71 46.54 55.46
CA SER A 352 -2.05 46.59 56.08
C SER A 352 -3.03 47.55 55.37
N GLU A 353 -2.52 48.67 54.85
CA GLU A 353 -3.31 49.65 54.08
C GLU A 353 -3.69 49.15 52.67
N LYS A 354 -2.91 48.22 52.10
CA LYS A 354 -3.08 47.68 50.74
C LYS A 354 -3.85 46.36 50.70
N ILE A 355 -4.31 45.83 51.85
CA ILE A 355 -5.01 44.54 51.93
C ILE A 355 -6.18 44.46 50.94
N ARG A 356 -6.96 45.53 50.78
CA ARG A 356 -8.10 45.56 49.83
C ARG A 356 -7.66 45.41 48.37
N GLU A 357 -6.51 45.98 48.01
CA GLU A 357 -5.93 45.86 46.66
C GLU A 357 -5.43 44.44 46.44
N ILE A 358 -4.77 43.84 47.45
CA ILE A 358 -4.32 42.45 47.42
C ILE A 358 -5.51 41.49 47.26
N GLU A 359 -6.58 41.69 48.03
CA GLU A 359 -7.82 40.91 47.92
C GLU A 359 -8.40 40.98 46.50
N TYR A 360 -8.44 42.17 45.90
CA TYR A 360 -8.93 42.36 44.53
C TYR A 360 -8.05 41.68 43.47
N LEU A 361 -6.72 41.83 43.58
CA LEU A 361 -5.77 41.21 42.66
C LEU A 361 -5.79 39.68 42.76
N HIS A 362 -5.85 39.15 43.97
CA HIS A 362 -5.96 37.70 44.20
C HIS A 362 -7.28 37.15 43.64
N GLY A 363 -8.41 37.82 43.90
CA GLY A 363 -9.70 37.44 43.31
C GLY A 363 -9.68 37.49 41.77
N THR A 364 -8.96 38.46 41.18
CA THR A 364 -8.78 38.54 39.72
C THR A 364 -8.00 37.36 39.18
N VAL A 365 -6.90 36.97 39.83
CA VAL A 365 -6.09 35.81 39.43
C VAL A 365 -6.90 34.51 39.53
N GLU A 366 -7.64 34.33 40.63
CA GLU A 366 -8.49 33.15 40.83
C GLU A 366 -9.61 33.06 39.79
N THR A 367 -10.27 34.18 39.50
CA THR A 367 -11.30 34.26 38.43
C THR A 367 -10.72 33.87 37.08
N ASN A 368 -9.57 34.43 36.73
CA ASN A 368 -8.90 34.15 35.46
C ASN A 368 -8.48 32.67 35.35
N ASN A 369 -7.96 32.10 36.44
CA ASN A 369 -7.61 30.69 36.49
C ASN A 369 -8.86 29.80 36.34
N TYR A 370 -9.96 30.12 37.02
CA TYR A 370 -11.21 29.40 36.89
C TYR A 370 -11.78 29.45 35.46
N ILE A 371 -11.79 30.63 34.81
CA ILE A 371 -12.20 30.77 33.41
C ILE A 371 -11.30 29.93 32.48
N SER A 372 -9.99 29.94 32.73
CA SER A 372 -9.01 29.16 31.95
C SER A 372 -9.24 27.65 32.10
N LEU A 373 -9.42 27.16 33.32
CA LEU A 373 -9.75 25.76 33.61
C LEU A 373 -11.09 25.36 33.01
N SER A 374 -12.11 26.23 33.09
CA SER A 374 -13.42 26.01 32.49
C SER A 374 -13.39 26.02 30.96
N ARG A 375 -12.44 26.71 30.33
CA ARG A 375 -12.33 26.78 28.86
C ARG A 375 -11.99 25.44 28.23
N LYS A 376 -11.05 24.68 28.82
CA LYS A 376 -10.58 23.39 28.27
C LYS A 376 -11.72 22.38 28.00
N PRO A 377 -12.60 22.05 28.97
CA PRO A 377 -13.73 21.16 28.72
C PRO A 377 -14.76 21.77 27.76
N ARG A 378 -14.97 23.09 27.79
CA ARG A 378 -15.90 23.79 26.87
C ARG A 378 -15.45 23.71 25.42
N VAL A 379 -14.17 23.91 25.13
CA VAL A 379 -13.61 23.76 23.78
C VAL A 379 -13.82 22.34 23.28
N LYS A 380 -13.58 21.35 24.14
CA LYS A 380 -13.80 19.93 23.80
C LYS A 380 -15.29 19.62 23.56
N GLN A 381 -16.20 20.16 24.37
CA GLN A 381 -17.65 20.06 24.16
C GLN A 381 -18.07 20.66 22.82
N TRP A 382 -17.53 21.82 22.45
CA TRP A 382 -17.82 22.45 21.15
C TRP A 382 -17.29 21.63 19.97
N GLN A 383 -16.11 21.03 20.08
CA GLN A 383 -15.59 20.12 19.06
C GLN A 383 -16.53 18.93 18.84
N TYR A 384 -17.00 18.31 19.93
CA TYR A 384 -17.96 17.21 19.85
C TYR A 384 -19.33 17.65 19.32
N TYR A 385 -19.80 18.84 19.71
CA TYR A 385 -21.01 19.43 19.14
C TYR A 385 -20.92 19.52 17.62
N TRP A 386 -19.82 20.07 17.10
CA TRP A 386 -19.64 20.22 15.65
C TRP A 386 -19.48 18.90 14.92
N GLN A 387 -18.80 17.90 15.51
CA GLN A 387 -18.75 16.55 14.95
C GLN A 387 -20.14 15.93 14.79
N VAL A 388 -20.99 16.04 15.83
CA VAL A 388 -22.37 15.52 15.76
C VAL A 388 -23.18 16.31 14.71
N LYS A 389 -23.02 17.62 14.63
CA LYS A 389 -23.76 18.45 13.65
C LYS A 389 -23.31 18.23 12.21
N SER A 390 -22.05 17.84 11.98
CA SER A 390 -21.57 17.45 10.66
C SER A 390 -21.96 16.01 10.28
N GLY A 391 -22.59 15.25 11.17
CA GLY A 391 -22.93 13.84 10.95
C GLY A 391 -21.78 12.86 11.20
N ALA A 392 -20.67 13.33 11.78
CA ALA A 392 -19.56 12.48 12.19
C ALA A 392 -19.80 11.88 13.59
N PRO A 393 -19.27 10.69 13.88
CA PRO A 393 -19.31 10.13 15.22
C PRO A 393 -18.43 10.95 16.18
N ILE A 394 -18.83 10.97 17.46
CA ILE A 394 -18.09 11.69 18.50
C ILE A 394 -16.72 11.06 18.69
N GLY A 395 -15.67 11.89 18.64
CA GLY A 395 -14.30 11.48 18.93
C GLY A 395 -13.59 10.72 17.82
N LEU A 396 -14.03 10.88 16.56
CA LEU A 396 -13.34 10.30 15.39
C LEU A 396 -11.86 10.73 15.35
N LEU A 397 -10.95 9.75 15.27
CA LEU A 397 -9.51 9.98 15.09
C LEU A 397 -9.12 9.98 13.61
N GLU A 398 -8.02 10.64 13.26
CA GLU A 398 -7.51 10.68 11.87
C GLU A 398 -7.24 9.26 11.32
N SER A 399 -6.75 8.35 12.16
CA SER A 399 -6.49 6.96 11.77
C SER A 399 -7.74 6.14 11.44
N GLN A 400 -8.92 6.61 11.86
CA GLN A 400 -10.21 5.92 11.67
C GLN A 400 -11.02 6.48 10.49
N LYS A 401 -10.50 7.52 9.82
CA LYS A 401 -11.19 8.24 8.75
C LYS A 401 -11.59 7.35 7.59
N ASP A 402 -10.67 6.51 7.10
CA ASP A 402 -10.91 5.66 5.94
C ASP A 402 -11.92 4.56 6.24
N GLU A 403 -11.84 3.96 7.43
CA GLU A 403 -12.79 2.97 7.92
C GLU A 403 -14.20 3.57 8.04
N TYR A 404 -14.31 4.77 8.61
CA TYR A 404 -15.58 5.49 8.72
C TYR A 404 -16.23 5.73 7.35
N PHE A 405 -15.48 6.20 6.34
CA PHE A 405 -16.05 6.44 5.01
C PHE A 405 -16.50 5.14 4.33
N LYS A 406 -15.76 4.05 4.52
CA LYS A 406 -16.16 2.73 4.01
C LYS A 406 -17.46 2.25 4.65
N GLU A 407 -17.60 2.38 5.97
CA GLU A 407 -18.85 2.03 6.66
C GLU A 407 -20.04 2.86 6.20
N GLN A 408 -19.83 4.15 5.89
CA GLN A 408 -20.88 5.01 5.36
C GLN A 408 -21.37 4.52 3.99
N GLU A 409 -20.45 4.16 3.08
CA GLU A 409 -20.79 3.60 1.78
C GLU A 409 -21.54 2.26 1.90
N GLU A 410 -21.06 1.36 2.76
CA GLU A 410 -21.76 0.10 3.04
C GLU A 410 -23.17 0.32 3.63
N SER A 411 -23.37 1.41 4.39
CA SER A 411 -24.66 1.74 4.98
C SER A 411 -25.74 2.12 3.94
N LEU A 412 -25.34 2.57 2.74
CA LEU A 412 -26.28 2.85 1.64
C LEU A 412 -26.94 1.57 1.11
N ASN A 413 -26.21 0.47 1.14
CA ASN A 413 -26.66 -0.82 0.61
C ASN A 413 -27.55 -1.59 1.61
N LYS A 414 -27.64 -1.16 2.87
CA LYS A 414 -28.46 -1.80 3.90
C LYS A 414 -29.95 -1.51 3.67
N VAL A 415 -30.75 -2.58 3.60
CA VAL A 415 -32.21 -2.51 3.57
C VAL A 415 -32.74 -2.60 4.99
N GLN A 416 -33.54 -1.63 5.42
CA GLN A 416 -34.21 -1.67 6.71
C GLN A 416 -35.61 -2.25 6.52
N GLU A 417 -35.94 -3.31 7.26
CA GLU A 417 -37.26 -3.95 7.23
C GLU A 417 -37.98 -3.65 8.55
N GLU A 418 -39.18 -3.11 8.46
CA GLU A 418 -40.03 -2.78 9.61
C GLU A 418 -41.39 -3.44 9.40
N THR A 419 -41.78 -4.33 10.31
CA THR A 419 -43.09 -4.98 10.28
C THR A 419 -44.07 -4.15 11.11
N ILE A 420 -45.08 -3.59 10.47
CA ILE A 420 -46.14 -2.82 11.12
C ILE A 420 -47.45 -3.56 10.91
N TYR A 421 -48.19 -3.81 11.99
CA TYR A 421 -49.53 -4.38 11.91
C TYR A 421 -50.48 -3.36 11.28
N ASN A 422 -51.13 -3.73 10.17
CA ASN A 422 -52.09 -2.86 9.51
C ASN A 422 -53.51 -3.19 10.00
N GLU A 423 -54.07 -2.31 10.83
CA GLU A 423 -55.40 -2.47 11.42
C GLU A 423 -56.53 -2.48 10.38
N PHE A 424 -56.36 -1.85 9.22
CA PHE A 424 -57.38 -1.82 8.17
C PHE A 424 -57.42 -3.09 7.32
N LEU A 425 -56.27 -3.74 7.13
CA LEU A 425 -56.15 -4.97 6.34
C LEU A 425 -56.06 -6.24 7.20
N TYR A 426 -56.06 -6.08 8.53
CA TYR A 426 -55.91 -7.16 9.52
C TYR A 426 -54.72 -8.09 9.24
N CYS A 427 -53.60 -7.53 8.75
CA CYS A 427 -52.40 -8.31 8.42
C CYS A 427 -51.11 -7.54 8.69
N ASP A 428 -50.02 -8.29 8.88
CA ASP A 428 -48.68 -7.74 9.06
C ASP A 428 -48.14 -7.21 7.72
N GLN A 429 -47.79 -5.92 7.67
CA GLN A 429 -47.13 -5.31 6.53
C GLN A 429 -45.63 -5.17 6.78
N VAL A 430 -44.83 -5.75 5.89
CA VAL A 430 -43.36 -5.59 5.92
C VAL A 430 -42.97 -4.42 5.04
N ILE A 431 -42.58 -3.31 5.65
CA ILE A 431 -42.10 -2.11 4.96
C ILE A 431 -40.58 -2.21 4.80
N LYS A 432 -40.11 -2.28 3.55
CA LYS A 432 -38.67 -2.26 3.22
C LYS A 432 -38.23 -0.86 2.83
N LYS A 433 -37.43 -0.21 3.66
CA LYS A 433 -36.85 1.12 3.41
C LYS A 433 -35.44 0.97 2.84
N ARG A 434 -35.17 1.61 1.70
CA ARG A 434 -33.85 1.67 1.05
C ARG A 434 -33.33 3.09 1.02
N ARG A 435 -32.02 3.26 1.17
CA ARG A 435 -31.36 4.56 1.07
C ARG A 435 -30.88 4.77 -0.37
N LYS A 436 -31.11 5.96 -0.91
CA LYS A 436 -30.54 6.39 -2.19
C LYS A 436 -29.70 7.65 -1.93
N PRO A 437 -28.40 7.66 -2.25
CA PRO A 437 -27.56 8.83 -2.02
C PRO A 437 -28.01 10.00 -2.90
N ASN A 438 -27.89 11.21 -2.36
CA ASN A 438 -28.11 12.44 -3.11
C ASN A 438 -26.81 12.91 -3.78
N PRO A 439 -26.85 13.90 -4.70
CA PRO A 439 -25.64 14.44 -5.33
C PRO A 439 -24.62 15.09 -4.38
N ASN A 440 -25.04 15.42 -3.16
CA ASN A 440 -24.21 16.00 -2.10
C ASN A 440 -23.56 14.91 -1.22
N TYR A 441 -23.77 13.63 -1.54
CA TYR A 441 -23.16 12.52 -0.84
C TYR A 441 -21.76 12.24 -1.41
N LEU A 442 -20.83 11.84 -0.54
CA LEU A 442 -19.44 11.58 -0.91
C LEU A 442 -19.36 10.58 -2.07
N ASN A 443 -18.56 10.88 -3.10
CA ASN A 443 -18.41 10.06 -4.32
C ASN A 443 -19.68 9.89 -5.19
N HIS A 444 -20.77 10.60 -4.90
CA HIS A 444 -22.00 10.59 -5.71
C HIS A 444 -22.28 11.96 -6.35
N GLY A 445 -21.24 12.76 -6.57
CA GLY A 445 -21.36 14.02 -7.29
C GLY A 445 -21.87 13.80 -8.72
N ASN A 446 -22.65 14.76 -9.24
CA ASN A 446 -23.15 14.70 -10.62
C ASN A 446 -22.03 14.85 -11.67
N ILE A 447 -20.84 15.30 -11.25
CA ILE A 447 -19.70 15.58 -12.11
C ILE A 447 -18.66 14.48 -11.90
N ASN A 448 -18.33 13.77 -12.97
CA ASN A 448 -17.24 12.80 -12.99
C ASN A 448 -16.06 13.37 -13.77
N GLY A 449 -14.84 13.16 -13.28
CA GLY A 449 -13.63 13.59 -13.98
C GLY A 449 -13.46 12.84 -15.30
N LEU A 450 -13.49 13.54 -16.42
CA LEU A 450 -13.12 12.97 -17.72
C LEU A 450 -11.62 12.70 -17.71
N LYS A 451 -11.24 11.42 -17.69
CA LYS A 451 -9.84 11.03 -17.74
C LYS A 451 -9.26 11.40 -19.13
N PRO A 452 -8.07 12.03 -19.20
CA PRO A 452 -7.41 12.32 -20.46
C PRO A 452 -7.05 11.04 -21.24
N PRO A 453 -6.89 11.13 -22.58
CA PRO A 453 -6.77 9.97 -23.47
C PRO A 453 -5.51 9.11 -23.24
N TYR A 454 -4.48 9.66 -22.59
CA TYR A 454 -3.23 8.97 -22.29
C TYR A 454 -3.23 8.23 -20.94
N ILE A 455 -4.31 8.33 -20.15
CA ILE A 455 -4.46 7.45 -18.98
C ILE A 455 -4.89 6.09 -19.50
N GLU A 456 -3.99 5.12 -19.36
CA GLU A 456 -4.31 3.71 -19.60
C GLU A 456 -5.57 3.35 -18.82
N LYS A 457 -6.60 2.90 -19.53
CA LYS A 457 -7.80 2.36 -18.88
C LYS A 457 -7.34 1.08 -18.20
N GLU A 458 -7.65 0.94 -16.91
CA GLU A 458 -7.51 -0.36 -16.25
C GLU A 458 -8.22 -1.40 -17.14
N PRO A 459 -7.60 -2.57 -17.37
CA PRO A 459 -8.22 -3.59 -18.18
C PRO A 459 -9.58 -3.88 -17.57
N THR A 460 -10.65 -3.52 -18.29
CA THR A 460 -12.01 -3.87 -17.90
C THR A 460 -11.98 -5.36 -17.57
N PRO A 461 -12.40 -5.80 -16.37
CA PRO A 461 -12.52 -7.22 -16.10
C PRO A 461 -13.32 -7.79 -17.26
N ALA A 462 -12.69 -8.66 -18.05
CA ALA A 462 -13.36 -9.29 -19.16
C ALA A 462 -14.64 -9.87 -18.57
N LEU A 463 -15.80 -9.37 -19.02
CA LEU A 463 -17.06 -10.09 -18.86
C LEU A 463 -16.72 -11.51 -19.27
N GLU A 464 -16.83 -12.46 -18.33
CA GLU A 464 -16.67 -13.89 -18.60
C GLU A 464 -17.53 -14.20 -19.81
N GLN A 465 -16.90 -14.25 -20.98
CA GLN A 465 -17.51 -14.82 -22.16
C GLN A 465 -17.60 -16.29 -21.81
N ALA A 466 -18.79 -16.69 -21.37
CA ALA A 466 -19.13 -18.06 -21.08
C ALA A 466 -18.68 -18.92 -22.27
N MET A 467 -17.59 -19.65 -22.08
CA MET A 467 -17.21 -20.71 -23.00
C MET A 467 -18.37 -21.71 -22.99
N PRO A 468 -18.94 -22.10 -24.15
CA PRO A 468 -19.93 -23.15 -24.19
C PRO A 468 -19.28 -24.44 -23.69
N GLN A 469 -19.72 -24.90 -22.53
CA GLN A 469 -19.35 -26.18 -21.95
C GLN A 469 -19.81 -27.27 -22.92
N HIS A 470 -18.87 -27.89 -23.63
CA HIS A 470 -19.13 -29.15 -24.34
C HIS A 470 -19.45 -30.23 -23.29
N ILE A 471 -20.75 -30.49 -23.11
CA ILE A 471 -21.22 -31.64 -22.32
C ILE A 471 -20.84 -32.90 -23.11
N ALA A 472 -19.92 -33.69 -22.54
CA ALA A 472 -19.61 -35.02 -23.01
C ALA A 472 -20.84 -35.93 -22.82
N GLN A 473 -21.41 -36.41 -23.93
CA GLN A 473 -22.43 -37.46 -23.93
C GLN A 473 -21.74 -38.84 -23.79
N PRO A 474 -22.17 -39.71 -22.86
CA PRO A 474 -21.79 -41.11 -22.90
C PRO A 474 -22.71 -41.91 -23.85
N TYR A 475 -22.07 -42.75 -24.67
CA TYR A 475 -22.68 -43.74 -25.53
C TYR A 475 -23.40 -44.84 -24.73
N GLY A 476 -24.55 -45.32 -25.23
CA GLY A 476 -25.10 -46.62 -24.80
C GLY A 476 -26.57 -46.90 -25.09
N SER A 477 -26.84 -47.37 -26.32
CA SER A 477 -27.75 -48.50 -26.65
C SER A 477 -29.29 -48.35 -26.58
N VAL A 478 -29.89 -48.53 -27.76
CA VAL A 478 -31.32 -48.61 -28.13
C VAL A 478 -31.94 -49.98 -27.71
N PRO A 479 -33.27 -50.14 -27.59
CA PRO A 479 -34.08 -50.61 -28.74
C PRO A 479 -35.55 -50.07 -28.82
N GLN A 480 -35.95 -49.64 -30.02
CA GLN A 480 -37.04 -50.14 -30.90
C GLN A 480 -38.54 -49.89 -30.56
N VAL A 481 -39.16 -49.16 -31.50
CA VAL A 481 -40.45 -49.42 -32.20
C VAL A 481 -41.75 -49.49 -31.38
N ALA A 482 -42.66 -48.54 -31.61
CA ALA A 482 -44.03 -48.82 -32.12
C ALA A 482 -44.81 -47.51 -32.34
N ALA A 483 -45.40 -47.38 -33.52
CA ALA A 483 -46.47 -46.43 -33.82
C ALA A 483 -47.80 -46.97 -33.27
N GLN A 484 -48.65 -46.10 -32.71
CA GLN A 484 -50.07 -45.90 -33.07
C GLN A 484 -50.89 -45.21 -31.96
N MET A 485 -51.62 -44.18 -32.39
CA MET A 485 -53.01 -43.82 -32.04
C MET A 485 -53.34 -43.31 -30.62
N GLY A 486 -53.52 -41.99 -30.54
CA GLY A 486 -54.81 -41.35 -30.17
C GLY A 486 -55.17 -41.19 -28.69
N SER A 487 -55.14 -39.95 -28.19
CA SER A 487 -56.34 -39.17 -27.79
C SER A 487 -55.99 -37.93 -26.95
N THR A 488 -56.56 -36.79 -27.37
CA THR A 488 -57.00 -35.60 -26.58
C THR A 488 -55.92 -34.86 -25.77
N THR A 489 -55.58 -33.59 -26.04
CA THR A 489 -56.44 -32.44 -25.69
C THR A 489 -55.97 -31.14 -26.39
N GLN A 490 -56.90 -30.56 -27.15
CA GLN A 490 -57.12 -29.19 -27.65
C GLN A 490 -56.01 -28.12 -27.59
N GLN A 491 -55.65 -27.64 -28.79
CA GLN A 491 -55.32 -26.24 -29.08
C GLN A 491 -56.59 -25.53 -29.60
N GLU A 492 -56.94 -24.37 -29.05
CA GLU A 492 -57.78 -23.31 -29.66
C GLU A 492 -57.37 -21.99 -28.96
N TYR A 493 -56.71 -21.05 -29.63
CA TYR A 493 -57.19 -19.97 -30.52
C TYR A 493 -57.85 -18.75 -29.83
N TYR A 494 -57.36 -17.58 -30.29
CA TYR A 494 -57.92 -16.22 -30.32
C TYR A 494 -57.55 -15.15 -29.26
N GLN A 495 -56.96 -14.10 -29.84
CA GLN A 495 -56.91 -12.68 -29.48
C GLN A 495 -58.05 -12.14 -28.60
N ARG A 496 -57.74 -11.23 -27.66
CA ARG A 496 -58.10 -9.80 -27.75
C ARG A 496 -57.76 -8.99 -26.47
N ALA A 497 -57.47 -7.72 -26.75
CA ALA A 497 -57.94 -6.52 -26.05
C ALA A 497 -57.35 -6.09 -24.69
N ARG A 498 -56.94 -4.82 -24.66
CA ARG A 498 -56.99 -3.95 -23.47
C ARG A 498 -58.46 -3.66 -23.11
N PRO A 499 -58.75 -3.37 -21.83
CA PRO A 499 -59.80 -2.42 -21.46
C PRO A 499 -59.20 -1.10 -20.94
N ASN A 500 -59.84 0.01 -21.33
CA ASN A 500 -59.80 1.34 -20.68
C ASN A 500 -60.25 1.23 -19.20
N ASP A 501 -59.97 2.16 -18.29
CA ASP A 501 -60.67 3.46 -18.14
C ASP A 501 -60.12 4.20 -16.87
N PRO A 502 -60.63 5.37 -16.42
CA PRO A 502 -60.68 6.72 -17.01
C PRO A 502 -60.05 7.79 -16.07
N TYR A 503 -59.50 8.87 -16.65
CA TYR A 503 -59.34 10.26 -16.15
C TYR A 503 -58.07 10.85 -16.75
N ALA A 504 -58.10 11.04 -18.06
CA ALA A 504 -57.11 11.81 -18.79
C ALA A 504 -57.82 12.59 -19.89
N GLN A 505 -58.47 13.69 -19.53
CA GLN A 505 -58.62 14.86 -20.40
C GLN A 505 -58.70 16.09 -19.50
N TYR A 506 -57.72 17.00 -19.61
CA TYR A 506 -57.96 18.42 -19.93
C TYR A 506 -56.59 19.08 -20.21
N THR A 507 -56.36 19.29 -21.51
CA THR A 507 -55.76 20.49 -22.13
C THR A 507 -54.41 21.00 -21.60
N ALA A 508 -53.37 20.76 -22.40
CA ALA A 508 -52.27 21.69 -22.56
C ALA A 508 -52.83 23.06 -22.98
N THR A 509 -52.70 24.06 -22.12
CA THR A 509 -52.79 25.47 -22.51
C THR A 509 -51.37 26.01 -22.51
N GLU A 510 -50.94 26.47 -23.69
CA GLU A 510 -49.77 27.30 -23.88
C GLU A 510 -49.81 28.48 -22.89
N ARG A 511 -48.87 28.50 -21.94
CA ARG A 511 -48.46 29.74 -21.27
C ARG A 511 -46.94 29.75 -21.14
N GLY A 512 -46.35 30.61 -21.96
CA GLY A 512 -45.12 31.36 -21.73
C GLY A 512 -43.97 30.63 -21.03
N ILE A 513 -42.98 30.25 -21.81
CA ILE A 513 -41.60 30.04 -21.34
C ILE A 513 -41.18 31.31 -20.56
N PRO A 514 -40.86 31.25 -19.25
CA PRO A 514 -40.09 32.31 -18.65
C PRO A 514 -38.66 32.14 -19.13
N GLN A 515 -38.16 33.09 -19.93
CA GLN A 515 -36.75 33.19 -20.27
C GLN A 515 -35.93 33.14 -18.98
N ALA A 516 -34.95 32.24 -18.94
CA ALA A 516 -34.01 32.14 -17.84
C ALA A 516 -33.30 33.49 -17.68
N ALA A 517 -33.46 34.12 -16.51
CA ALA A 517 -32.80 35.37 -16.18
C ALA A 517 -31.28 35.20 -16.34
N THR A 518 -30.68 36.07 -17.14
CA THR A 518 -29.23 36.04 -17.39
C THR A 518 -28.49 36.45 -16.12
N ALA A 519 -27.27 35.95 -15.91
CA ALA A 519 -26.51 36.13 -14.66
C ALA A 519 -26.35 37.59 -14.20
N GLN A 520 -26.50 38.58 -15.09
CA GLN A 520 -26.53 40.01 -14.76
C GLN A 520 -27.79 40.43 -13.96
N GLN A 521 -28.96 39.87 -14.24
CA GLN A 521 -30.22 40.20 -13.54
C GLN A 521 -30.25 39.67 -12.10
N ILE A 522 -29.59 38.53 -11.85
CA ILE A 522 -29.42 37.97 -10.50
C ILE A 522 -28.43 38.81 -9.68
N TYR A 523 -27.41 39.38 -10.34
CA TYR A 523 -26.42 40.25 -9.70
C TYR A 523 -27.01 41.60 -9.28
N GLU A 524 -27.94 42.16 -10.07
CA GLU A 524 -28.63 43.42 -9.72
C GLU A 524 -29.66 43.24 -8.59
N ALA A 525 -30.35 42.10 -8.53
CA ALA A 525 -31.29 41.77 -7.45
C ALA A 525 -30.61 41.60 -6.07
N GLN A 526 -29.34 41.17 -6.03
CA GLN A 526 -28.55 41.11 -4.79
C GLN A 526 -28.08 42.49 -4.30
N ARG A 527 -28.10 43.51 -5.16
CA ARG A 527 -27.64 44.87 -4.84
C ARG A 527 -28.75 45.75 -4.25
N SER A 528 -30.01 45.50 -4.57
CA SER A 528 -31.15 46.21 -3.99
C SER A 528 -31.64 45.53 -2.71
N GLY A 529 -31.02 45.86 -1.58
CA GLY A 529 -31.54 45.50 -0.27
C GLY A 529 -32.93 46.12 -0.06
N ILE A 530 -33.97 45.29 -0.08
CA ILE A 530 -35.32 45.68 0.33
C ILE A 530 -35.79 44.66 1.36
N GLN A 531 -35.90 45.13 2.60
CA GLN A 531 -36.60 44.46 3.69
C GLN A 531 -38.07 44.26 3.30
N PHE A 532 -38.58 43.05 3.45
CA PHE A 532 -40.00 42.85 3.69
C PHE A 532 -40.18 42.59 5.19
N GLN A 533 -40.68 43.61 5.90
CA GLN A 533 -41.41 43.44 7.15
C GLN A 533 -42.67 42.60 6.88
N ARG A 534 -43.06 41.80 7.88
CA ARG A 534 -44.26 40.96 7.86
C ARG A 534 -45.54 41.77 7.68
#